data_AF-A0A3V7B9P5-F1
#
_entry.id   AF-A0A3V7B9P5-F1
#
_cell.length_a   1.000
_cell.length_b   1.000
_cell.length_c   1.000
_cell.angle_alpha   90.00
_cell.angle_beta   90.00
_cell.angle_gamma   90.00
#
_symmetry.space_group_name_H-M   'P 1'
#
loop_
_entity.id
_entity.type
_entity.pdbx_description
1 polymer ?
#
loop_
_entity_poly.entity_id
_entity_poly.type
_entity_poly.pdbx_seq_one_letter_code
_entity_poly.pdbx_strand_id
1 'polypeptide(L)'
;MGELNVALNRAEREIMERKTARWVYEQASGVTAKEVAKRFRLNEHTARLVIHAIMRRADGIRCELVGKSVATAKGRKLVKYFSVTNLPDEYQLRGKVVEKQ
;
A
#
# COMPACT_ATOMS: atom_id res chain seq x y z
N MET A 1 28.91 -13.49 3.73
CA MET A 1 28.16 -13.15 2.48
C MET A 1 26.64 -13.33 2.60
N GLY A 2 26.10 -14.22 3.45
CA GLY A 2 24.64 -14.45 3.54
C GLY A 2 23.83 -13.37 4.26
N GLU A 3 24.34 -12.81 5.36
CA GLU A 3 23.58 -11.88 6.22
C GLU A 3 23.34 -10.51 5.58
N LEU A 4 24.34 -9.99 4.84
CA LEU A 4 24.24 -8.74 4.10
C LEU A 4 23.17 -8.80 3.00
N ASN A 5 23.06 -9.92 2.27
CA ASN A 5 22.04 -10.10 1.23
C ASN A 5 20.62 -10.20 1.82
N VAL A 6 20.46 -10.87 2.97
CA VAL A 6 19.18 -10.95 3.67
C VAL A 6 18.75 -9.58 4.20
N ALA A 7 19.69 -8.83 4.78
CA ALA A 7 19.45 -7.47 5.26
C ALA A 7 19.09 -6.51 4.12
N LEU A 8 19.79 -6.59 2.99
CA LEU A 8 19.50 -5.79 1.80
C LEU A 8 18.10 -6.09 1.25
N ASN A 9 17.75 -7.38 1.09
CA ASN A 9 16.41 -7.79 0.67
C ASN A 9 15.31 -7.33 1.65
N ARG A 10 15.59 -7.29 2.95
CA ARG A 10 14.66 -6.79 3.97
C ARG A 10 14.48 -5.27 3.88
N ALA A 11 15.58 -4.53 3.72
CA ALA A 11 15.56 -3.08 3.59
C ALA A 11 14.85 -2.63 2.31
N GLU A 12 15.11 -3.29 1.18
CA GLU A 12 14.43 -3.04 -0.09
C GLU A 12 12.91 -3.28 0.02
N ARG A 13 12.52 -4.37 0.69
CA ARG A 13 11.11 -4.67 0.94
C ARG A 13 10.45 -3.61 1.80
N GLU A 14 11.12 -3.18 2.87
CA GLU A 14 10.62 -2.11 3.75
C GLU A 14 10.46 -0.77 3.01
N ILE A 15 11.43 -0.41 2.16
CA ILE A 15 11.32 0.78 1.30
C ILE A 15 10.12 0.67 0.35
N MET A 16 9.89 -0.51 -0.23
CA MET A 16 8.75 -0.75 -1.12
C MET A 16 7.41 -0.65 -0.38
N GLU A 17 7.31 -1.23 0.82
CA GLU A 17 6.13 -1.12 1.69
C GLU A 17 5.82 0.34 2.03
N ARG A 18 6.81 1.12 2.47
CA ARG A 18 6.64 2.54 2.80
C ARG A 18 6.25 3.38 1.59
N LYS A 19 6.92 3.18 0.43
CA LYS A 19 6.57 3.87 -0.82
C LYS A 19 5.14 3.55 -1.26
N THR A 20 4.71 2.29 -1.08
CA THR A 20 3.36 1.86 -1.39
C THR A 20 2.35 2.50 -0.44
N ALA A 21 2.58 2.43 0.87
CA ALA A 21 1.70 3.04 1.87
C ALA A 21 1.52 4.54 1.63
N ARG A 22 2.61 5.26 1.34
CA ARG A 22 2.55 6.68 0.98
C ARG A 22 1.73 6.93 -0.27
N TRP A 23 2.01 6.20 -1.36
CA TRP A 23 1.26 6.39 -2.60
C TRP A 23 -0.25 6.11 -2.41
N VAL A 24 -0.60 5.09 -1.62
CA VAL A 24 -2.01 4.79 -1.29
C VAL A 24 -2.65 5.90 -0.45
N TYR A 25 -1.92 6.46 0.52
CA TYR A 25 -2.37 7.60 1.33
C TYR A 25 -2.66 8.85 0.49
N GLU A 26 -1.89 9.06 -0.58
CA GLU A 26 -2.10 10.15 -1.54
C GLU A 26 -3.32 9.94 -2.47
N GLN A 27 -3.95 8.76 -2.46
CA GLN A 27 -5.12 8.50 -3.30
C GLN A 27 -6.41 8.98 -2.61
N ALA A 28 -7.29 9.64 -3.37
CA ALA A 28 -8.60 10.08 -2.88
C ALA A 28 -9.55 8.92 -2.50
N SER A 29 -9.26 7.69 -2.94
CA SER A 29 -10.06 6.50 -2.67
C SER A 29 -9.17 5.28 -2.46
N GLY A 30 -9.72 4.25 -1.79
CA GLY A 30 -9.05 2.95 -1.67
C GLY A 30 -8.70 2.34 -3.03
N VAL A 31 -7.59 1.63 -3.11
CA VAL A 31 -7.04 1.02 -4.31
C VAL A 31 -7.06 -0.50 -4.25
N THR A 32 -7.11 -1.14 -5.40
CA THR A 32 -7.02 -2.59 -5.52
C THR A 32 -5.56 -3.07 -5.58
N ALA A 33 -5.32 -4.34 -5.28
CA ALA A 33 -4.00 -4.96 -5.47
C ALA A 33 -3.51 -4.88 -6.93
N LYS A 34 -4.44 -4.90 -7.89
CA LYS A 34 -4.13 -4.72 -9.32
C LYS A 34 -3.61 -3.32 -9.63
N GLU A 35 -4.17 -2.29 -9.00
CA GLU A 35 -3.70 -0.91 -9.17
C GLU A 35 -2.31 -0.73 -8.55
N VAL A 36 -2.06 -1.28 -7.36
CA VAL A 36 -0.73 -1.32 -6.74
C VAL A 36 0.27 -2.06 -7.64
N ALA A 37 -0.10 -3.23 -8.16
CA ALA A 37 0.73 -4.00 -9.06
C ALA A 37 1.13 -3.19 -10.31
N LYS A 38 0.17 -2.52 -10.93
CA LYS A 38 0.42 -1.63 -12.08
C LYS A 38 1.34 -0.47 -11.71
N ARG A 39 1.09 0.20 -10.57
CA ARG A 39 1.85 1.38 -10.13
C ARG A 39 3.34 1.09 -9.90
N PHE A 40 3.64 -0.09 -9.35
CA PHE A 40 4.99 -0.48 -8.95
C PHE A 40 5.61 -1.53 -9.88
N ARG A 41 4.97 -1.84 -11.01
CA ARG A 41 5.40 -2.88 -11.97
C ARG A 41 5.65 -4.24 -11.28
N LEU A 42 4.76 -4.61 -10.37
CA LEU A 42 4.77 -5.88 -9.66
C LEU A 42 3.73 -6.81 -10.30
N ASN A 43 3.83 -8.12 -10.04
CA ASN A 43 2.70 -9.00 -10.26
C ASN A 43 1.66 -8.81 -9.14
N GLU A 44 0.39 -9.18 -9.42
CA GLU A 44 -0.72 -8.96 -8.48
C GLU A 44 -0.60 -9.79 -7.19
N HIS A 45 0.12 -10.92 -7.22
CA HIS A 45 0.39 -11.69 -6.01
C HIS A 45 1.36 -10.95 -5.07
N THR A 46 2.47 -10.44 -5.59
CA THR A 46 3.45 -9.64 -4.84
C THR A 46 2.80 -8.36 -4.30
N ALA A 47 1.96 -7.69 -5.07
CA ALA A 47 1.22 -6.52 -4.57
C ALA A 47 0.32 -6.86 -3.37
N ARG A 48 -0.34 -8.03 -3.37
CA ARG A 48 -1.10 -8.52 -2.21
C ARG A 48 -0.21 -8.76 -1.00
N LEU A 49 0.98 -9.34 -1.19
CA LEU A 49 1.94 -9.56 -0.11
C LEU A 49 2.42 -8.23 0.50
N VAL A 50 2.69 -7.22 -0.33
CA VAL A 50 3.07 -5.88 0.12
C VAL A 50 1.93 -5.24 0.92
N ILE A 51 0.69 -5.29 0.43
CA ILE A 51 -0.49 -4.77 1.16
C ILE A 51 -0.61 -5.47 2.53
N HIS A 52 -0.54 -6.80 2.57
CA HIS A 52 -0.62 -7.56 3.82
C HIS A 52 0.54 -7.24 4.78
N ALA A 53 1.73 -6.95 4.24
CA ALA A 53 2.87 -6.54 5.06
C ALA A 53 2.63 -5.17 5.69
N ILE A 54 2.16 -4.18 4.91
CA ILE A 54 1.80 -2.85 5.40
C ILE A 54 0.75 -2.94 6.52
N MET A 55 -0.28 -3.75 6.33
CA MET A 55 -1.34 -3.96 7.34
C MET A 55 -0.83 -4.54 8.66
N ARG A 56 0.32 -5.20 8.67
CA ARG A 56 0.95 -5.79 9.86
C ARG A 56 2.04 -4.91 10.47
N ARG A 57 2.32 -3.73 9.89
CA ARG A 57 3.36 -2.84 10.44
C ARG A 57 2.87 -2.24 11.76
N ALA A 58 3.82 -2.08 12.69
CA ALA A 58 3.59 -1.52 14.02
C ALA A 58 4.15 -0.09 14.16
N ASP A 59 4.54 0.54 13.06
CA ASP A 59 5.21 1.84 13.00
C ASP A 59 4.23 3.02 12.83
N GLY A 60 2.95 2.83 13.16
CA GLY A 60 1.95 3.89 13.18
C GLY A 60 1.17 4.08 11.86
N ILE A 61 1.47 3.32 10.81
CA ILE A 61 0.62 3.28 9.61
C ILE A 61 -0.73 2.66 9.97
N ARG A 62 -1.83 3.37 9.73
CA ARG A 62 -3.19 2.83 9.87
C ARG A 62 -3.82 2.66 8.51
N CYS A 63 -4.50 1.54 8.31
CA CYS A 63 -5.05 1.16 7.02
C CYS A 63 -6.39 0.45 7.17
N GLU A 64 -7.13 0.42 6.09
CA GLU A 64 -8.42 -0.27 5.99
C GLU A 64 -8.43 -1.15 4.74
N LEU A 65 -9.14 -2.27 4.82
CA LEU A 65 -9.38 -3.17 3.70
C LEU A 65 -10.88 -3.45 3.58
N VAL A 66 -11.53 -2.86 2.58
CA VAL A 66 -12.98 -2.95 2.39
C VAL A 66 -13.29 -3.85 1.19
N GLY A 67 -14.12 -4.86 1.41
CA GLY A 67 -14.69 -5.67 0.32
C GLY A 67 -15.95 -5.01 -0.25
N LYS A 68 -15.99 -4.77 -1.56
CA LYS A 68 -17.18 -4.28 -2.27
C LYS A 68 -17.59 -5.25 -3.37
N SER A 69 -18.89 -5.51 -3.47
CA SER A 69 -19.45 -6.27 -4.59
C SER A 69 -19.63 -5.33 -5.78
N VAL A 70 -18.91 -5.57 -6.88
CA VAL A 70 -19.00 -4.77 -8.10
C VAL A 70 -19.70 -5.55 -9.20
N ALA A 71 -20.56 -4.90 -9.96
CA ALA A 71 -21.16 -5.48 -11.15
C ALA A 71 -20.10 -5.61 -12.27
N THR A 72 -20.15 -6.73 -12.98
CA THR A 72 -19.31 -7.04 -14.14
C THR A 72 -20.21 -7.60 -15.24
N ALA A 73 -19.70 -7.67 -16.47
CA ALA A 73 -20.41 -8.29 -17.60
C ALA A 73 -20.83 -9.75 -17.34
N LYS A 74 -20.17 -10.45 -16.39
CA LYS A 74 -20.45 -11.85 -16.04
C LYS A 74 -21.16 -12.02 -14.69
N GLY A 75 -21.76 -10.96 -14.15
CA GLY A 75 -22.41 -10.95 -12.84
C GLY A 75 -21.64 -10.13 -11.80
N ARG A 76 -21.77 -10.44 -10.51
CA ARG A 76 -21.11 -9.66 -9.44
C ARG A 76 -19.77 -10.29 -9.03
N LYS A 77 -18.78 -9.45 -8.75
CA LYS A 77 -17.47 -9.87 -8.23
C LYS A 77 -17.15 -9.14 -6.93
N LEU A 78 -16.63 -9.86 -5.94
CA LEU A 78 -16.07 -9.24 -4.75
C LEU A 78 -14.68 -8.66 -5.06
N VAL A 79 -14.51 -7.36 -4.83
CA VAL A 79 -13.25 -6.63 -5.01
C VAL A 79 -12.84 -6.00 -3.69
N LYS A 80 -11.58 -6.16 -3.30
CA LYS A 80 -11.03 -5.57 -2.07
C LYS A 80 -10.30 -4.28 -2.41
N TYR A 81 -10.66 -3.23 -1.68
CA TYR A 81 -10.07 -1.89 -1.75
C TYR A 81 -9.27 -1.64 -0.49
N PHE A 82 -8.00 -1.34 -0.65
CA PHE A 82 -7.04 -1.02 0.40
C PHE A 82 -6.84 0.49 0.48
N SER A 83 -6.91 1.06 1.67
CA SER A 83 -6.66 2.47 1.92
C SER A 83 -5.70 2.64 3.11
N VAL A 84 -4.96 3.73 3.12
CA VAL A 84 -4.14 4.15 4.26
C VAL A 84 -4.83 5.37 4.86
N THR A 85 -5.28 5.26 6.11
CA THR A 85 -6.05 6.30 6.80
C THR A 85 -5.16 7.19 7.66
N ASN A 86 -4.01 6.68 8.10
CA ASN A 86 -2.97 7.44 8.79
C ASN A 86 -1.60 7.06 8.27
N LEU A 87 -0.80 8.05 7.89
CA LEU A 87 0.59 7.90 7.52
C LEU A 87 1.45 8.75 8.50
N PRO A 88 2.40 8.17 9.24
CA PRO A 88 3.33 8.91 10.08
C PRO A 88 4.06 10.04 9.32
N ASP A 89 4.29 11.17 9.98
CA ASP A 89 4.91 12.36 9.38
C ASP A 89 6.29 12.08 8.77
N GLU A 90 7.06 11.17 9.36
CA GLU A 90 8.36 10.72 8.83
C GLU A 90 8.27 10.05 7.45
N TYR A 91 7.09 9.56 7.08
CA TYR A 91 6.83 8.95 5.77
C TYR A 91 6.08 9.90 4.82
N GLN A 92 5.53 10.99 5.35
CA GLN A 92 5.04 12.10 4.55
C GLN A 92 6.24 12.88 4.01
N LEU A 93 6.24 13.25 2.73
CA LEU A 93 7.29 14.13 2.22
C LEU A 93 7.18 15.46 2.96
N ARG A 94 8.22 15.86 3.73
CA ARG A 94 8.35 17.26 4.19
C ARG A 94 8.29 18.16 2.95
N GLY A 95 7.13 18.78 2.73
CA GLY A 95 6.89 19.61 1.55
C GLY A 95 5.52 19.43 0.93
N LYS A 96 4.46 19.52 1.73
CA LYS A 96 3.26 20.31 1.41
C LYS A 96 2.48 20.45 2.71
N VAL A 97 2.66 21.60 3.35
CA VAL A 97 1.69 22.14 4.30
C VAL A 97 0.36 22.17 3.55
N VAL A 98 -0.52 21.21 3.81
CA VAL A 98 -1.93 21.40 3.52
C VAL A 98 -2.44 22.22 4.69
N GLU A 99 -2.34 23.54 4.56
CA GLU A 99 -3.17 24.46 5.33
C GLU A 99 -4.61 24.07 5.05
N LYS A 100 -5.26 23.46 6.06
CA LYS A 100 -6.70 23.38 6.09
C LYS A 100 -7.20 24.77 6.50
N GLN A 101 -7.89 25.42 5.57
CA GLN A 101 -8.72 26.61 5.81
C GLN A 101 -9.77 26.31 6.88
#